data_AF-B7G9V0-F1
#
_entry.id   AF-B7G9V0-F1
#
_cell.length_a   1.000
_cell.length_b   1.000
_cell.length_c   1.000
_cell.angle_alpha   90.00
_cell.angle_beta   90.00
_cell.angle_gamma   90.00
#
_symmetry.space_group_name_H-M   'P 1'
#
loop_
_entity.id
_entity.type
_entity.pdbx_description
1 polymer ?
#
loop_
_entity_poly.entity_id
_entity_poly.type
_entity_poly.pdbx_seq_one_letter_code
_entity_poly.pdbx_strand_id
1 'polypeptide(L)'
;MNCYVAPQRLERGCRSPAAVSFHLCSETSTGSHQVTFWGGKARSAATANVHQLSLGTPFMASFPSKVALPPPMYTMCSREECDARQRTREVSVFEATAETAAGAPNLRKIDPRRAVAKYRRSAAGFTDQDRPPARSRRALIETVDYLLLDVFATQTTETLGSNTDVPLHSLAQTLQFVEDRIRAVQVELVWSQQSSKRIQVRLTRAQILMLYLTLDDPAYPRIFGQKALTTALATYWLSQDDLCEHTEESATTHDEMLALQSLHALAENLQTGSFTDGVLSTTVLVAYRRHVLPGQPLPLFQWTLKLLSSISLGLWRIALDQLVDKKATVPFPFATLARCIMAPCLSCMRYQALQVYNVSFWGKMEGIPGSQLAPLLCFSEPLETKSACHDVKDGCCNEAKAGRVVEASRMALCFAKSVGLPVEQDSVLFKTATVKALPHKSGGRDDEFVFGTPLYRMSQAINTVDGVLPPPMSWIRGIILSDFSSSLVGRERLTSWGVATMPSLFTTEREDLTTTTTPTNLQAAAQKG
;
A
#
# COMPACT_ATOMS: atom_id res chain seq x y z
N MET A 1 -43.45 3.84 -52.49
CA MET A 1 -42.32 4.48 -53.20
C MET A 1 -42.03 5.79 -52.49
N ASN A 2 -41.10 5.77 -51.54
CA ASN A 2 -40.72 6.96 -50.77
C ASN A 2 -39.23 7.23 -51.01
N CYS A 3 -38.94 8.40 -51.57
CA CYS A 3 -37.60 8.88 -51.84
C CYS A 3 -36.92 9.30 -50.53
N TYR A 4 -35.70 8.81 -50.35
CA TYR A 4 -34.76 9.17 -49.30
C TYR A 4 -34.24 10.59 -49.52
N VAL A 5 -34.27 11.42 -48.48
CA VAL A 5 -33.56 12.71 -48.41
C VAL A 5 -32.29 12.50 -47.59
N ALA A 6 -31.14 12.81 -48.20
CA ALA A 6 -29.82 12.73 -47.57
C ALA A 6 -29.56 13.95 -46.66
N PRO A 7 -28.89 13.79 -45.50
CA PRO A 7 -28.48 14.93 -44.69
C PRO A 7 -27.10 15.48 -45.13
N GLN A 8 -27.00 16.81 -45.07
CA GLN A 8 -25.85 17.62 -45.45
C GLN A 8 -24.61 17.37 -44.59
N ARG A 9 -23.45 17.37 -45.27
CA ARG A 9 -22.09 17.40 -44.71
C ARG A 9 -21.83 18.75 -44.04
N LEU A 10 -21.50 18.74 -42.75
CA LEU A 10 -20.99 19.88 -42.01
C LEU A 10 -19.48 19.72 -41.84
N GLU A 11 -18.71 20.48 -42.62
CA GLU A 11 -17.26 20.58 -42.47
C GLU A 11 -16.94 21.32 -41.16
N ARG A 12 -16.23 20.67 -40.24
CA ARG A 12 -15.61 21.32 -39.08
C ARG A 12 -14.10 21.29 -39.24
N GLY A 13 -13.54 22.48 -39.40
CA GLY A 13 -12.10 22.71 -39.48
C GLY A 13 -11.38 22.33 -38.18
N CYS A 14 -10.18 21.77 -38.35
CA CYS A 14 -9.24 21.48 -37.29
C CYS A 14 -8.72 22.80 -36.68
N ARG A 15 -8.90 22.98 -35.37
CA ARG A 15 -8.13 23.95 -34.57
C ARG A 15 -7.30 23.19 -33.53
N SER A 16 -6.02 23.51 -33.51
CA SER A 16 -5.00 23.02 -32.57
C SER A 16 -5.40 23.30 -31.11
N PRO A 17 -5.09 22.41 -30.14
CA PRO A 17 -5.38 22.69 -28.74
C PRO A 17 -4.36 23.66 -28.14
N ALA A 18 -4.88 24.73 -27.54
CA ALA A 18 -4.14 25.71 -26.77
C ALA A 18 -3.63 25.13 -25.44
N ALA A 19 -2.54 25.74 -24.95
CA ALA A 19 -1.86 25.43 -23.71
C ALA A 19 -2.82 25.36 -22.49
N VAL A 20 -2.67 24.30 -21.69
CA VAL A 20 -3.34 24.13 -20.40
C VAL A 20 -2.57 24.92 -19.35
N SER A 21 -3.10 26.08 -18.96
CA SER A 21 -2.64 26.81 -17.77
C SER A 21 -3.28 26.20 -16.52
N PHE A 22 -2.46 25.76 -15.57
CA PHE A 22 -2.91 25.32 -14.25
C PHE A 22 -3.21 26.54 -13.37
N HIS A 23 -4.48 26.78 -13.07
CA HIS A 23 -4.88 27.64 -11.96
C HIS A 23 -4.84 26.84 -10.64
N LEU A 24 -3.82 27.13 -9.80
CA LEU A 24 -3.81 26.73 -8.40
C LEU A 24 -4.92 27.50 -7.66
N CYS A 25 -5.91 26.77 -7.13
CA CYS A 25 -6.91 27.33 -6.23
C CYS A 25 -6.22 27.83 -4.95
N SER A 26 -6.25 29.15 -4.74
CA SER A 26 -5.98 29.77 -3.45
C SER A 26 -7.27 29.78 -2.62
N GLU A 27 -7.37 28.93 -1.61
CA GLU A 27 -8.37 29.10 -0.56
C GLU A 27 -7.75 29.85 0.62
N THR A 28 -8.18 31.09 0.78
CA THR A 28 -8.01 31.87 2.01
C THR A 28 -9.11 31.46 2.99
N SER A 29 -8.77 30.81 4.09
CA SER A 29 -9.63 30.81 5.29
C SER A 29 -8.84 31.27 6.51
N THR A 30 -9.13 32.50 6.91
CA THR A 30 -8.83 33.03 8.24
C THR A 30 -9.98 32.65 9.15
N GLY A 31 -9.76 31.65 10.00
CA GLY A 31 -10.68 31.28 11.08
C GLY A 31 -9.91 31.19 12.40
N SER A 32 -9.91 32.26 13.18
CA SER A 32 -9.36 32.30 14.53
C SER A 32 -10.27 31.54 15.49
N HIS A 33 -9.86 30.37 15.96
CA HIS A 33 -10.49 29.71 17.11
C HIS A 33 -9.57 29.84 18.33
N GLN A 34 -10.08 30.58 19.34
CA GLN A 34 -9.56 30.61 20.69
C GLN A 34 -9.61 29.21 21.30
N VAL A 35 -8.47 28.73 21.80
CA VAL A 35 -8.37 27.51 22.60
C VAL A 35 -8.60 27.88 24.06
N THR A 36 -9.73 27.45 24.63
CA THR A 36 -9.96 27.49 26.07
C THR A 36 -9.36 26.25 26.74
N PHE A 37 -8.42 26.50 27.65
CA PHE A 37 -7.82 25.51 28.54
C PHE A 37 -8.85 25.00 29.56
N TRP A 38 -9.03 23.68 29.64
CA TRP A 38 -9.61 23.02 30.81
C TRP A 38 -8.68 21.89 31.26
N GLY A 39 -8.04 22.11 32.40
CA GLY A 39 -7.24 21.12 33.11
C GLY A 39 -8.14 20.20 33.92
N GLY A 40 -8.01 18.89 33.68
CA GLY A 40 -8.64 17.84 34.48
C GLY A 40 -7.67 16.69 34.68
N LYS A 41 -7.09 16.60 35.88
CA LYS A 41 -6.35 15.43 36.36
C LYS A 41 -7.31 14.26 36.58
N ALA A 42 -7.00 13.10 36.00
CA ALA A 42 -7.44 11.82 36.54
C ALA A 42 -6.35 10.77 36.36
N ARG A 43 -5.88 10.21 37.48
CA ARG A 43 -5.05 9.01 37.56
C ARG A 43 -5.95 7.79 37.40
N SER A 44 -5.53 6.79 36.64
CA SER A 44 -5.81 5.39 36.99
C SER A 44 -4.79 4.49 36.30
N ALA A 45 -4.06 3.74 37.12
CA ALA A 45 -3.11 2.72 36.73
C ALA A 45 -3.84 1.39 36.53
N ALA A 46 -3.58 0.71 35.42
CA ALA A 46 -3.84 -0.72 35.25
C ALA A 46 -2.75 -1.29 34.35
N THR A 47 -1.64 -1.70 34.95
CA THR A 47 -0.60 -2.52 34.32
C THR A 47 -1.12 -3.94 34.17
N ALA A 48 -1.44 -4.34 32.93
CA ALA A 48 -1.64 -5.74 32.57
C ALA A 48 -0.29 -6.32 32.11
N ASN A 49 0.17 -7.34 32.82
CA ASN A 49 1.35 -8.14 32.47
C ASN A 49 1.05 -8.92 31.17
N VAL A 50 1.72 -8.55 30.08
CA VAL A 50 1.73 -9.33 28.84
C VAL A 50 2.97 -10.23 28.86
N HIS A 51 2.76 -11.53 29.03
CA HIS A 51 3.79 -12.53 28.82
C HIS A 51 4.17 -12.58 27.33
N GLN A 52 5.42 -12.25 27.02
CA GLN A 52 6.01 -12.33 25.68
C GLN A 52 6.16 -13.79 25.23
N LEU A 53 5.50 -14.14 24.13
CA LEU A 53 5.82 -15.32 23.32
C LEU A 53 6.77 -14.88 22.20
N SER A 54 8.00 -15.38 22.23
CA SER A 54 9.00 -15.21 21.17
C SER A 54 8.53 -15.93 19.90
N LEU A 55 7.95 -15.19 18.96
CA LEU A 55 7.61 -15.68 17.62
C LEU A 55 8.90 -15.86 16.79
N GLY A 56 9.15 -17.09 16.33
CA GLY A 56 10.25 -17.40 15.43
C GLY A 56 10.18 -16.59 14.14
N THR A 57 11.25 -15.87 13.84
CA THR A 57 11.41 -15.10 12.59
C THR A 57 11.42 -16.06 11.39
N PRO A 58 10.56 -15.86 10.36
CA PRO A 58 10.67 -16.62 9.13
C PRO A 58 12.03 -16.35 8.47
N PHE A 59 12.61 -17.41 7.88
CA PHE A 59 13.92 -17.44 7.25
C PHE A 59 14.02 -16.36 6.17
N MET A 60 14.60 -15.22 6.54
CA MET A 60 14.89 -14.14 5.61
C MET A 60 16.18 -14.47 4.90
N ALA A 61 16.17 -14.44 3.56
CA ALA A 61 17.41 -14.27 2.82
C ALA A 61 18.13 -13.07 3.45
N SER A 62 19.34 -13.30 3.95
CA SER A 62 20.20 -12.22 4.44
C SER A 62 20.42 -11.29 3.27
N PHE A 63 19.64 -10.21 3.19
CA PHE A 63 19.94 -9.14 2.25
C PHE A 63 21.37 -8.72 2.59
N PRO A 64 22.31 -8.75 1.63
CA PRO A 64 23.65 -8.29 1.91
C PRO A 64 23.51 -6.85 2.35
N SER A 65 23.64 -6.63 3.65
CA SER A 65 23.83 -5.32 4.22
C SER A 65 25.24 -4.93 3.80
N LYS A 66 25.42 -4.63 2.51
CA LYS A 66 26.48 -3.75 2.09
C LYS A 66 26.20 -2.49 2.88
N VAL A 67 26.94 -2.31 3.97
CA VAL A 67 26.96 -1.07 4.74
C VAL A 67 27.28 -0.01 3.69
N ALA A 68 26.23 0.66 3.20
CA ALA A 68 26.39 1.67 2.19
C ALA A 68 27.33 2.70 2.81
N LEU A 69 28.41 3.03 2.09
CA LEU A 69 29.29 4.09 2.56
C LEU A 69 28.41 5.32 2.81
N PRO A 70 28.59 6.01 3.95
CA PRO A 70 27.77 7.15 4.27
C PRO A 70 27.87 8.16 3.12
N PRO A 71 26.76 8.79 2.72
CA PRO A 71 26.76 9.69 1.58
C PRO A 71 27.79 10.82 1.80
N PRO A 72 28.40 11.33 0.72
CA PRO A 72 29.31 12.47 0.82
C PRO A 72 28.63 13.66 1.52
N MET A 73 29.41 14.54 2.14
CA MET A 73 28.86 15.70 2.84
C MET A 73 28.08 16.61 1.87
N TYR A 74 26.93 17.13 2.33
CA TYR A 74 26.10 18.09 1.59
C TYR A 74 25.52 17.58 0.26
N THR A 75 25.34 16.26 0.10
CA THR A 75 24.71 15.69 -1.11
C THR A 75 23.19 15.78 -1.09
N MET A 76 22.58 15.55 0.08
CA MET A 76 21.13 15.52 0.26
C MET A 76 20.54 16.88 0.70
N CYS A 77 21.40 17.81 1.13
CA CYS A 77 21.02 19.17 1.53
C CYS A 77 22.20 20.12 1.26
N SER A 78 21.94 21.32 0.78
CA SER A 78 23.00 22.30 0.53
C SER A 78 23.62 22.78 1.85
N ARG A 79 24.87 23.23 1.77
CA ARG A 79 25.58 23.77 2.94
C ARG A 79 24.88 25.00 3.51
N GLU A 80 24.40 25.88 2.65
CA GLU A 80 23.72 27.13 3.02
C GLU A 80 22.42 26.83 3.78
N GLU A 81 21.66 25.83 3.33
CA GLU A 81 20.47 25.38 4.04
C GLU A 81 20.81 24.75 5.39
N CYS A 82 21.86 23.92 5.45
CA CYS A 82 22.32 23.35 6.72
C CYS A 82 22.71 24.45 7.72
N ASP A 83 23.50 25.44 7.27
CA ASP A 83 23.97 26.55 8.10
C ASP A 83 22.81 27.47 8.52
N ALA A 84 21.83 27.70 7.64
CA ALA A 84 20.61 28.44 7.97
C ALA A 84 19.81 27.73 9.06
N ARG A 85 19.56 26.43 8.90
CA ARG A 85 18.79 25.61 9.86
C ARG A 85 19.52 25.43 11.19
N GLN A 86 20.85 25.35 11.16
CA GLN A 86 21.67 25.35 12.38
C GLN A 86 21.52 26.66 13.15
N ARG A 87 21.49 27.81 12.45
CA ARG A 87 21.29 29.14 13.08
C ARG A 87 19.88 29.31 13.64
N THR A 88 18.86 28.86 12.93
CA THR A 88 17.45 28.93 13.40
C THR A 88 17.08 27.84 14.40
N ARG A 89 17.99 26.89 14.68
CA ARG A 89 17.77 25.73 15.56
C ARG A 89 16.65 24.80 15.07
N GLU A 90 16.42 24.77 13.76
CA GLU A 90 15.46 23.88 13.11
C GLU A 90 16.13 22.56 12.68
N VAL A 91 16.85 21.91 13.59
CA VAL A 91 17.58 20.66 13.34
C VAL A 91 16.75 19.47 13.82
N SER A 92 16.35 18.61 12.87
CA SER A 92 15.66 17.36 13.20
C SER A 92 16.64 16.41 13.89
N VAL A 93 16.11 15.56 14.77
CA VAL A 93 16.88 14.48 15.38
C VAL A 93 17.45 13.50 14.35
N PHE A 94 16.73 13.29 13.24
CA PHE A 94 17.14 12.44 12.13
C PHE A 94 18.31 13.01 11.32
N GLU A 95 18.60 14.30 11.49
CA GLU A 95 19.66 15.02 10.77
C GLU A 95 20.77 15.47 11.73
N ALA A 96 20.63 15.20 13.04
CA ALA A 96 21.61 15.57 14.03
C ALA A 96 22.76 14.56 14.08
N THR A 97 23.94 15.04 14.50
CA THR A 97 25.08 14.19 14.86
C THR A 97 24.70 13.25 16.01
N ALA A 98 25.29 12.05 16.04
CA ALA A 98 24.99 11.04 17.07
C ALA A 98 25.16 11.59 18.50
N GLU A 99 26.18 12.44 18.71
CA GLU A 99 26.49 13.08 20.01
C GLU A 99 25.39 14.03 20.50
N THR A 100 24.65 14.67 19.59
CA THR A 100 23.69 15.73 19.95
C THR A 100 22.23 15.37 19.66
N ALA A 101 21.98 14.23 19.00
CA ALA A 101 20.64 13.78 18.61
C ALA A 101 19.70 13.62 19.81
N ALA A 102 20.18 13.03 20.91
CA ALA A 102 19.41 12.87 22.15
C ALA A 102 19.20 14.19 22.92
N GLY A 103 19.93 15.25 22.57
CA GLY A 103 19.87 16.55 23.23
C GLY A 103 18.60 17.35 22.90
N ALA A 104 18.40 18.43 23.67
CA ALA A 104 17.36 19.42 23.43
C ALA A 104 17.48 20.03 22.02
N PRO A 105 16.37 20.43 21.36
CA PRO A 105 16.39 20.90 19.97
C PRO A 105 17.41 22.02 19.67
N ASN A 106 17.65 22.92 20.63
CA ASN A 106 18.60 24.02 20.52
C ASN A 106 20.09 23.61 20.63
N LEU A 107 20.37 22.40 21.09
CA LEU A 107 21.74 21.86 21.24
C LEU A 107 22.14 20.93 20.09
N ARG A 108 21.18 20.58 19.22
CA ARG A 108 21.42 19.70 18.08
C ARG A 108 22.35 20.34 17.07
N LYS A 109 23.38 19.60 16.69
CA LYS A 109 24.30 19.95 15.61
C LYS A 109 23.96 19.12 14.39
N ILE A 110 23.71 19.78 13.27
CA ILE A 110 23.39 19.15 11.99
C ILE A 110 24.59 18.32 11.51
N ASP A 111 24.33 17.10 11.07
CA ASP A 111 25.29 16.24 10.38
C ASP A 111 25.11 16.44 8.86
N PRO A 112 26.10 17.02 8.15
CA PRO A 112 26.04 17.24 6.70
C PRO A 112 25.77 15.99 5.85
N ARG A 113 26.01 14.79 6.39
CA ARG A 113 25.74 13.51 5.70
C ARG A 113 24.33 12.99 5.94
N ARG A 114 23.62 13.53 6.94
CA ARG A 114 22.25 13.13 7.30
C ARG A 114 21.22 14.21 6.97
N ALA A 115 21.67 15.44 6.79
CA ALA A 115 20.84 16.58 6.45
C ALA A 115 20.12 16.36 5.11
N VAL A 116 18.79 16.51 5.10
CA VAL A 116 17.98 16.43 3.89
C VAL A 116 17.27 17.76 3.66
N ALA A 117 17.26 18.21 2.40
CA ALA A 117 16.56 19.43 2.00
C ALA A 117 15.09 19.43 2.46
N LYS A 118 14.70 20.47 3.19
CA LYS A 118 13.33 20.70 3.71
C LYS A 118 12.42 21.22 2.60
N TYR A 119 11.16 20.81 2.60
CA TYR A 119 10.20 21.35 1.64
C TYR A 119 9.91 22.82 1.95
N ARG A 120 10.15 23.69 0.96
CA ARG A 120 9.88 25.13 1.06
C ARG A 120 8.53 25.45 0.42
N ARG A 121 7.62 26.03 1.20
CA ARG A 121 6.31 26.50 0.71
C ARG A 121 6.49 27.83 -0.01
N SER A 122 5.77 28.04 -1.12
CA SER A 122 5.79 29.30 -1.88
C SER A 122 5.42 30.53 -1.03
N ALA A 123 4.59 30.34 0.00
CA ALA A 123 4.23 31.39 0.96
C ALA A 123 5.41 31.93 1.79
N ALA A 124 6.58 31.28 1.78
CA ALA A 124 7.77 31.74 2.49
C ALA A 124 8.52 32.87 1.75
N GLY A 125 7.96 33.45 0.68
CA GLY A 125 8.59 34.53 -0.09
C GLY A 125 9.83 34.10 -0.85
N PHE A 126 9.97 32.80 -1.11
CA PHE A 126 11.16 32.23 -1.73
C PHE A 126 11.14 32.49 -3.24
N THR A 127 12.10 33.24 -3.75
CA THR A 127 12.21 33.51 -5.18
C THR A 127 12.95 32.36 -5.88
N ASP A 128 12.74 32.20 -7.18
CA ASP A 128 13.50 31.21 -7.97
C ASP A 128 15.02 31.50 -7.98
N GLN A 129 15.42 32.74 -7.69
CA GLN A 129 16.84 33.14 -7.61
C GLN A 129 17.54 32.62 -6.35
N ASP A 130 16.79 32.43 -5.26
CA ASP A 130 17.35 31.96 -3.99
C ASP A 130 17.50 30.41 -3.95
N ARG A 131 17.02 29.72 -4.99
CA ARG A 131 16.96 28.26 -4.99
C ARG A 131 18.36 27.67 -5.17
N PRO A 132 18.79 26.76 -4.27
CA PRO A 132 20.05 26.06 -4.47
C PRO A 132 20.00 25.27 -5.79
N PRO A 133 21.14 25.02 -6.43
CA PRO A 133 21.21 24.18 -7.63
C PRO A 133 20.50 22.84 -7.40
N ALA A 134 19.78 22.36 -8.42
CA ALA A 134 19.17 21.04 -8.37
C ALA A 134 20.23 19.97 -8.11
N ARG A 135 19.95 19.08 -7.16
CA ARG A 135 20.67 17.84 -6.94
C ARG A 135 20.63 17.00 -8.21
N SER A 136 21.69 16.24 -8.43
CA SER A 136 21.72 15.26 -9.52
C SER A 136 20.70 14.16 -9.27
N ARG A 137 20.22 13.51 -10.34
CA ARG A 137 19.31 12.34 -10.26
C ARG A 137 19.86 11.27 -9.32
N ARG A 138 21.18 11.03 -9.33
CA ARG A 138 21.83 10.10 -8.40
C ARG A 138 21.68 10.53 -6.94
N ALA A 139 21.94 11.79 -6.63
CA ALA A 139 21.78 12.31 -5.27
C ALA A 139 20.31 12.29 -4.79
N LEU A 140 19.34 12.46 -5.72
CA LEU A 140 17.92 12.30 -5.40
C LEU A 140 17.56 10.84 -5.09
N ILE A 141 18.10 9.87 -5.83
CA ILE A 141 17.95 8.44 -5.51
C ILE A 141 18.55 8.13 -4.14
N GLU A 142 19.79 8.57 -3.88
CA GLU A 142 20.46 8.38 -2.59
C GLU A 142 19.67 9.02 -1.44
N THR A 143 19.07 10.19 -1.66
CA THR A 143 18.19 10.84 -0.68
C THR A 143 16.96 9.99 -0.36
N VAL A 144 16.29 9.46 -1.38
CA VAL A 144 15.10 8.62 -1.20
C VAL A 144 15.45 7.32 -0.47
N ASP A 145 16.59 6.72 -0.81
CA ASP A 145 17.06 5.51 -0.14
C ASP A 145 17.39 5.76 1.33
N TYR A 146 18.07 6.87 1.64
CA TYR A 146 18.30 7.28 3.03
C TYR A 146 16.99 7.47 3.80
N LEU A 147 16.04 8.24 3.26
CA LEU A 147 14.77 8.51 3.92
C LEU A 147 13.96 7.23 4.18
N LEU A 148 13.92 6.32 3.21
CA LEU A 148 13.07 5.14 3.28
C LEU A 148 13.72 3.96 4.04
N LEU A 149 15.02 3.76 3.90
CA LEU A 149 15.71 2.58 4.44
C LEU A 149 16.40 2.85 5.78
N ASP A 150 16.96 4.06 5.95
CA ASP A 150 17.74 4.43 7.12
C ASP A 150 16.94 5.24 8.13
N VAL A 151 15.94 6.01 7.69
CA VAL A 151 15.06 6.78 8.60
C VAL A 151 13.75 6.04 8.85
N PHE A 152 12.99 5.71 7.81
CA PHE A 152 11.67 5.11 7.98
C PHE A 152 11.74 3.65 8.45
N ALA A 153 12.59 2.82 7.84
CA ALA A 153 12.61 1.39 8.14
C ALA A 153 13.35 0.99 9.44
N THR A 154 14.20 1.86 10.01
CA THR A 154 15.00 1.57 11.23
C THR A 154 14.27 1.94 12.53
N GLN A 155 13.23 2.77 12.46
CA GLN A 155 12.57 3.38 13.62
C GLN A 155 11.91 2.40 14.60
N THR A 156 11.75 1.14 14.22
CA THR A 156 10.88 0.17 14.90
C THR A 156 11.58 -1.16 15.17
N THR A 157 12.84 -1.33 14.74
CA THR A 157 13.56 -2.61 14.85
C THR A 157 14.45 -2.72 16.09
N GLU A 158 14.96 -1.62 16.65
CA GLU A 158 15.99 -1.66 17.71
C GLU A 158 15.47 -1.41 19.14
N THR A 159 14.17 -1.16 19.27
CA THR A 159 13.59 -0.53 20.46
C THR A 159 12.98 -1.50 21.47
N LEU A 160 12.98 -2.81 21.18
CA LEU A 160 12.44 -3.84 22.07
C LEU A 160 13.48 -4.58 22.93
N GLY A 161 14.78 -4.25 22.83
CA GLY A 161 15.79 -5.02 23.57
C GLY A 161 17.14 -4.38 23.87
N SER A 162 17.42 -3.14 23.44
CA SER A 162 18.69 -2.48 23.77
C SER A 162 18.48 -1.39 24.84
N ASN A 163 19.25 -1.45 25.92
CA ASN A 163 19.33 -0.42 26.99
C ASN A 163 19.98 0.88 26.49
N THR A 164 19.73 1.29 25.25
CA THR A 164 20.27 2.53 24.72
C THR A 164 19.34 3.68 25.09
N ASP A 165 19.87 4.68 25.79
CA ASP A 165 19.18 5.90 26.25
C ASP A 165 18.72 6.83 25.10
N VAL A 166 18.52 6.29 23.89
CA VAL A 166 18.06 7.08 22.75
C VAL A 166 16.55 7.27 22.87
N PRO A 167 16.05 8.52 22.98
CA PRO A 167 14.62 8.77 23.13
C PRO A 167 13.87 8.26 21.90
N LEU A 168 12.90 7.38 22.13
CA LEU A 168 12.02 6.84 21.11
C LEU A 168 11.26 7.99 20.44
N HIS A 169 11.44 8.14 19.13
CA HIS A 169 10.59 9.04 18.35
C HIS A 169 9.25 8.38 18.10
N SER A 170 8.17 9.16 18.17
CA SER A 170 6.88 8.63 17.77
C SER A 170 6.87 8.39 16.27
N LEU A 171 6.16 7.35 15.84
CA LEU A 171 5.95 7.06 14.43
C LEU A 171 5.45 8.30 13.67
N ALA A 172 4.50 9.04 14.23
CA ALA A 172 4.01 10.31 13.67
C ALA A 172 5.12 11.33 13.38
N GLN A 173 6.08 11.52 14.30
CA GLN A 173 7.19 12.46 14.11
C GLN A 173 8.12 12.04 12.97
N THR A 174 8.42 10.74 12.90
CA THR A 174 9.20 10.16 11.80
C THR A 174 8.50 10.38 10.47
N LEU A 175 7.22 10.07 10.40
CA LEU A 175 6.44 10.18 9.17
C LEU A 175 6.30 11.62 8.71
N GLN A 176 6.03 12.56 9.62
CA GLN A 176 6.01 13.99 9.30
C GLN A 176 7.35 14.47 8.74
N PHE A 177 8.46 14.00 9.31
CA PHE A 177 9.79 14.29 8.78
C PHE A 177 9.98 13.70 7.37
N VAL A 178 9.74 12.40 7.20
CA VAL A 178 9.95 11.70 5.93
C VAL A 178 9.09 12.28 4.82
N GLU A 179 7.81 12.57 5.08
CA GLU A 179 6.90 13.15 4.10
C GLU A 179 7.30 14.56 3.66
N ASP A 180 7.73 15.41 4.59
CA ASP A 180 8.21 16.75 4.25
C ASP A 180 9.41 16.67 3.32
N ARG A 181 10.36 15.77 3.61
CA ARG A 181 11.56 15.57 2.78
C ARG A 181 11.25 14.89 1.44
N ILE A 182 10.33 13.94 1.40
CA ILE A 182 9.82 13.35 0.14
C ILE A 182 9.19 14.43 -0.74
N ARG A 183 8.40 15.34 -0.15
CA ARG A 183 7.80 16.45 -0.91
C ARG A 183 8.85 17.39 -1.48
N ALA A 184 9.93 17.65 -0.73
CA ALA A 184 11.07 18.41 -1.25
C ALA A 184 11.70 17.73 -2.48
N VAL A 185 11.91 16.41 -2.42
CA VAL A 185 12.39 15.61 -3.57
C VAL A 185 11.41 15.70 -4.75
N GLN A 186 10.11 15.55 -4.53
CA GLN A 186 9.10 15.64 -5.60
C GLN A 186 9.11 17.00 -6.30
N VAL A 187 9.16 18.09 -5.53
CA VAL A 187 9.23 19.45 -6.07
C VAL A 187 10.49 19.64 -6.91
N GLU A 188 11.60 19.09 -6.45
CA GLU A 188 12.87 19.18 -7.15
C GLU A 188 12.89 18.36 -8.45
N LEU A 189 12.30 17.16 -8.47
CA LEU A 189 12.14 16.36 -9.69
C LEU A 189 11.33 17.12 -10.76
N VAL A 190 10.23 17.75 -10.35
CA VAL A 190 9.38 18.54 -11.25
C VAL A 190 10.13 19.77 -11.77
N TRP A 191 10.76 20.53 -10.87
CA TRP A 191 11.46 21.75 -11.23
C TRP A 191 12.68 21.52 -12.11
N SER A 192 13.51 20.53 -11.77
CA SER A 192 14.72 20.19 -12.52
C SER A 192 14.43 19.44 -13.82
N GLN A 193 13.16 19.10 -14.09
CA GLN A 193 12.73 18.24 -15.20
C GLN A 193 13.43 16.87 -15.19
N GLN A 194 13.98 16.44 -14.06
CA GLN A 194 14.61 15.14 -13.88
C GLN A 194 13.55 14.10 -13.50
N SER A 195 12.63 13.80 -14.43
CA SER A 195 11.61 12.80 -14.16
C SER A 195 12.27 11.43 -13.89
N SER A 196 11.76 10.67 -12.93
CA SER A 196 12.30 9.34 -12.64
C SER A 196 11.20 8.43 -12.14
N LYS A 197 10.73 7.54 -13.01
CA LYS A 197 9.74 6.51 -12.68
C LYS A 197 10.18 5.67 -11.48
N ARG A 198 11.46 5.29 -11.41
CA ARG A 198 12.01 4.53 -10.29
C ARG A 198 11.82 5.24 -8.95
N ILE A 199 12.11 6.54 -8.89
CA ILE A 199 11.87 7.32 -7.67
C ILE A 199 10.36 7.37 -7.38
N GLN A 200 9.53 7.68 -8.38
CA GLN A 200 8.08 7.80 -8.18
C GLN A 200 7.44 6.50 -7.67
N VAL A 201 7.87 5.34 -8.17
CA VAL A 201 7.41 4.02 -7.69
C VAL A 201 7.75 3.84 -6.21
N ARG A 202 9.00 4.11 -5.81
CA ARG A 202 9.42 4.02 -4.39
C ARG A 202 8.63 4.97 -3.51
N LEU A 203 8.38 6.20 -3.97
CA LEU A 203 7.57 7.16 -3.26
C LEU A 203 6.12 6.69 -3.11
N THR A 204 5.50 6.18 -4.18
CA THR A 204 4.13 5.61 -4.14
C THR A 204 4.04 4.48 -3.12
N ARG A 205 4.97 3.52 -3.14
CA ARG A 205 4.98 2.40 -2.17
C ARG A 205 5.17 2.89 -0.74
N ALA A 206 6.07 3.85 -0.52
CA ALA A 206 6.28 4.45 0.80
C ALA A 206 4.99 5.14 1.29
N GLN A 207 4.34 5.95 0.46
CA GLN A 207 3.10 6.65 0.83
C GLN A 207 1.97 5.67 1.20
N ILE A 208 1.84 4.55 0.49
CA ILE A 208 0.90 3.48 0.84
C ILE A 208 1.20 2.91 2.23
N LEU A 209 2.47 2.59 2.51
CA LEU A 209 2.89 2.03 3.79
C LEU A 209 2.71 3.04 4.93
N MET A 210 3.06 4.31 4.72
CA MET A 210 2.89 5.37 5.72
C MET A 210 1.40 5.55 6.07
N LEU A 211 0.53 5.62 5.07
CA LEU A 211 -0.92 5.68 5.27
C LEU A 211 -1.45 4.51 6.11
N TYR A 212 -0.99 3.29 5.79
CA TYR A 212 -1.38 2.10 6.53
C TYR A 212 -0.90 2.13 8.00
N LEU A 213 0.37 2.47 8.23
CA LEU A 213 0.94 2.50 9.59
C LEU A 213 0.32 3.60 10.47
N THR A 214 -0.29 4.62 9.86
CA THR A 214 -0.99 5.72 10.55
C THR A 214 -2.49 5.53 10.64
N LEU A 215 -3.02 4.38 10.23
CA LEU A 215 -4.48 4.19 10.15
C LEU A 215 -5.18 4.45 11.49
N ASP A 216 -4.53 4.05 12.59
CA ASP A 216 -5.02 4.20 13.97
C ASP A 216 -4.41 5.38 14.71
N ASP A 217 -3.57 6.19 14.07
CA ASP A 217 -2.92 7.33 14.70
C ASP A 217 -3.72 8.63 14.49
N PRO A 218 -4.47 9.11 15.49
CA PRO A 218 -5.26 10.33 15.35
C PRO A 218 -4.41 11.59 15.21
N ALA A 219 -3.11 11.54 15.55
CA ALA A 219 -2.21 12.68 15.40
C ALA A 219 -1.77 12.90 13.95
N TYR A 220 -1.97 11.90 13.08
CA TYR A 220 -1.62 11.99 11.67
C TYR A 220 -2.85 12.30 10.80
N PRO A 221 -2.94 13.50 10.18
CA PRO A 221 -4.11 13.86 9.38
C PRO A 221 -4.08 13.12 8.04
N ARG A 222 -4.89 12.06 7.94
CA ARG A 222 -4.97 11.13 6.81
C ARG A 222 -5.16 11.79 5.43
N ILE A 223 -5.84 12.94 5.38
CA ILE A 223 -6.04 13.73 4.15
C ILE A 223 -4.68 14.12 3.53
N PHE A 224 -3.65 14.41 4.33
CA PHE A 224 -2.34 14.77 3.81
C PHE A 224 -1.66 13.59 3.11
N GLY A 225 -1.65 12.41 3.74
CA GLY A 225 -1.11 11.20 3.13
C GLY A 225 -1.86 10.78 1.87
N GLN A 226 -3.20 10.88 1.87
CA GLN A 226 -4.01 10.59 0.68
C GLN A 226 -3.65 11.52 -0.48
N LYS A 227 -3.56 12.84 -0.22
CA LYS A 227 -3.11 13.82 -1.24
C LYS A 227 -1.69 13.53 -1.72
N ALA A 228 -0.79 13.15 -0.83
CA ALA A 228 0.59 12.79 -1.19
C ALA A 228 0.64 11.54 -2.09
N LEU A 229 -0.13 10.50 -1.77
CA LEU A 229 -0.25 9.30 -2.61
C LEU A 229 -0.85 9.61 -3.98
N THR A 230 -1.95 10.37 -4.04
CA THR A 230 -2.57 10.81 -5.31
C THR A 230 -1.58 11.62 -6.16
N THR A 231 -0.80 12.50 -5.53
CA THR A 231 0.24 13.28 -6.22
C THR A 231 1.37 12.39 -6.74
N ALA A 232 1.84 11.42 -5.97
CA ALA A 232 2.88 10.48 -6.39
C ALA A 232 2.42 9.64 -7.60
N LEU A 233 1.21 9.07 -7.52
CA LEU A 233 0.59 8.32 -8.63
C LEU A 233 0.40 9.18 -9.88
N ALA A 234 -0.08 10.42 -9.74
CA ALA A 234 -0.24 11.33 -10.88
C ALA A 234 1.11 11.70 -11.51
N THR A 235 2.13 11.99 -10.68
CA THR A 235 3.46 12.40 -11.15
C THR A 235 4.16 11.27 -11.91
N TYR A 236 3.93 10.01 -11.54
CA TYR A 236 4.43 8.86 -12.29
C TYR A 236 4.02 8.90 -13.77
N TRP A 237 2.75 9.20 -14.06
CA TRP A 237 2.22 9.25 -15.44
C TRP A 237 2.57 10.53 -16.21
N LEU A 238 3.00 11.59 -15.52
CA LEU A 238 3.42 12.85 -16.15
C LEU A 238 4.88 12.81 -16.62
N SER A 239 5.67 11.81 -16.20
CA SER A 239 7.06 11.63 -16.59
C SER A 239 7.18 11.45 -18.10
N GLN A 240 7.92 12.34 -18.77
CA GLN A 240 8.13 12.31 -20.23
C GLN A 240 9.27 11.37 -20.67
N ASP A 241 9.92 10.67 -19.74
CA ASP A 241 10.99 9.68 -20.02
C ASP A 241 10.51 8.48 -20.87
N ASP A 242 9.24 8.44 -21.28
CA ASP A 242 8.61 7.38 -22.07
C ASP A 242 9.23 7.13 -23.45
N LEU A 243 10.00 8.07 -24.01
CA LEU A 243 10.50 7.95 -25.38
C LEU A 243 11.62 6.91 -25.57
N CYS A 244 12.22 6.38 -24.49
CA CYS A 244 13.39 5.49 -24.62
C CYS A 244 13.28 4.10 -23.97
N GLU A 245 12.22 3.75 -23.23
CA GLU A 245 12.19 2.51 -22.44
C GLU A 245 10.91 1.68 -22.65
N HIS A 246 10.79 1.06 -23.83
CA HIS A 246 9.94 -0.14 -24.03
C HIS A 246 10.65 -1.41 -23.52
N THR A 247 11.24 -1.32 -22.33
CA THR A 247 11.86 -2.47 -21.67
C THR A 247 10.79 -3.30 -20.96
N GLU A 248 11.02 -4.61 -20.80
CA GLU A 248 10.13 -5.48 -20.02
C GLU A 248 9.98 -5.00 -18.56
N GLU A 249 11.01 -4.36 -18.01
CA GLU A 249 10.98 -3.75 -16.68
C GLU A 249 9.97 -2.60 -16.60
N SER A 250 9.92 -1.74 -17.61
CA SER A 250 8.95 -0.65 -17.74
C SER A 250 7.52 -1.20 -17.75
N ALA A 251 7.29 -2.27 -18.53
CA ALA A 251 6.02 -2.98 -18.62
C ALA A 251 5.50 -3.50 -17.25
N THR A 252 6.37 -4.15 -16.47
CA THR A 252 5.99 -4.64 -15.12
C THR A 252 5.70 -3.49 -14.14
N THR A 253 6.42 -2.39 -14.27
CA THR A 253 6.24 -1.20 -13.43
C THR A 253 4.92 -0.50 -13.77
N HIS A 254 4.57 -0.37 -15.05
CA HIS A 254 3.30 0.18 -15.49
C HIS A 254 2.11 -0.66 -15.00
N ASP A 255 2.23 -1.99 -15.05
CA ASP A 255 1.23 -2.92 -14.51
C ASP A 255 0.98 -2.67 -13.01
N GLU A 256 2.05 -2.60 -12.21
CA GLU A 256 1.97 -2.31 -10.78
C GLU A 256 1.29 -0.95 -10.53
N MET A 257 1.71 0.12 -11.21
CA MET A 257 1.18 1.46 -10.97
C MET A 257 -0.28 1.60 -11.38
N LEU A 258 -0.71 0.98 -12.48
CA LEU A 258 -2.13 0.93 -12.87
C LEU A 258 -2.95 0.21 -11.80
N ALA A 259 -2.45 -0.91 -11.30
CA ALA A 259 -3.11 -1.70 -10.28
C ALA A 259 -3.24 -0.90 -8.96
N LEU A 260 -2.15 -0.30 -8.46
CA LEU A 260 -2.17 0.50 -7.23
C LEU A 260 -3.06 1.74 -7.35
N GLN A 261 -3.04 2.45 -8.49
CA GLN A 261 -3.92 3.60 -8.70
C GLN A 261 -5.40 3.21 -8.70
N SER A 262 -5.73 2.06 -9.29
CA SER A 262 -7.11 1.56 -9.32
C SER A 262 -7.60 1.13 -7.94
N LEU A 263 -6.73 0.48 -7.14
CA LEU A 263 -7.02 0.15 -5.75
C LEU A 263 -7.20 1.40 -4.89
N HIS A 264 -6.36 2.43 -5.10
CA HIS A 264 -6.47 3.70 -4.38
C HIS A 264 -7.80 4.40 -4.66
N ALA A 265 -8.19 4.51 -5.94
CA ALA A 265 -9.48 5.08 -6.33
C ALA A 265 -10.66 4.27 -5.76
N LEU A 266 -10.59 2.94 -5.80
CA LEU A 266 -11.59 2.07 -5.18
C LEU A 266 -11.69 2.31 -3.67
N ALA A 267 -10.56 2.43 -2.98
CA ALA A 267 -10.53 2.67 -1.54
C ALA A 267 -11.17 4.02 -1.17
N GLU A 268 -10.94 5.07 -1.95
CA GLU A 268 -11.59 6.38 -1.78
C GLU A 268 -13.12 6.28 -1.99
N ASN A 269 -13.56 5.58 -3.05
CA ASN A 269 -14.98 5.36 -3.33
C ASN A 269 -15.69 4.58 -2.21
N LEU A 270 -15.06 3.53 -1.68
CA LEU A 270 -15.61 2.75 -0.57
C LEU A 270 -15.74 3.55 0.72
N GLN A 271 -14.81 4.46 1.00
CA GLN A 271 -14.84 5.29 2.20
C GLN A 271 -15.89 6.41 2.11
N THR A 272 -16.12 6.93 0.90
CA THR A 272 -17.15 7.96 0.66
C THR A 272 -18.55 7.37 0.51
N GLY A 273 -18.67 6.05 0.33
CA GLY A 273 -19.94 5.38 0.05
C GLY A 273 -20.48 5.65 -1.36
N SER A 274 -19.70 6.28 -2.24
CA SER A 274 -20.08 6.50 -3.65
C SER A 274 -19.76 5.25 -4.46
N PHE A 275 -20.73 4.34 -4.57
CA PHE A 275 -20.63 3.16 -5.44
C PHE A 275 -21.09 3.42 -6.88
N THR A 276 -21.72 4.56 -7.14
CA THR A 276 -22.40 4.86 -8.41
C THR A 276 -21.46 5.45 -9.45
N ASP A 277 -20.36 6.07 -9.02
CA ASP A 277 -19.36 6.62 -9.92
C ASP A 277 -18.41 5.51 -10.35
N GLY A 278 -18.27 5.32 -11.66
CA GLY A 278 -17.60 4.18 -12.29
C GLY A 278 -16.36 3.67 -11.55
N VAL A 279 -16.30 2.35 -11.41
CA VAL A 279 -15.29 1.60 -10.64
C VAL A 279 -13.85 1.90 -11.06
N LEU A 280 -13.65 2.34 -12.31
CA LEU A 280 -12.38 2.80 -12.85
C LEU A 280 -12.44 4.29 -13.12
N SER A 281 -11.49 5.04 -12.56
CA SER A 281 -11.37 6.46 -12.83
C SER A 281 -10.94 6.73 -14.28
N THR A 282 -11.39 7.86 -14.84
CA THR A 282 -10.99 8.29 -16.19
C THR A 282 -9.47 8.36 -16.34
N THR A 283 -8.76 8.78 -15.29
CA THR A 283 -7.29 8.86 -15.29
C THR A 283 -6.64 7.48 -15.47
N VAL A 284 -7.16 6.43 -14.82
CA VAL A 284 -6.66 5.06 -15.01
C VAL A 284 -6.89 4.59 -16.45
N LEU A 285 -8.07 4.85 -17.02
CA LEU A 285 -8.38 4.46 -18.40
C LEU A 285 -7.48 5.18 -19.41
N VAL A 286 -7.19 6.47 -19.18
CA VAL A 286 -6.27 7.24 -20.02
C VAL A 286 -4.85 6.68 -19.90
N ALA A 287 -4.38 6.39 -18.68
CA ALA A 287 -3.05 5.81 -18.46
C ALA A 287 -2.93 4.42 -19.13
N TYR A 288 -3.92 3.56 -18.96
CA TYR A 288 -3.99 2.25 -19.62
C TYR A 288 -3.89 2.39 -21.14
N ARG A 289 -4.72 3.24 -21.75
CA ARG A 289 -4.72 3.45 -23.21
C ARG A 289 -3.41 4.03 -23.74
N ARG A 290 -2.74 4.86 -22.95
CA ARG A 290 -1.54 5.59 -23.39
C ARG A 290 -0.26 4.76 -23.23
N HIS A 291 -0.14 3.98 -22.16
CA HIS A 291 1.14 3.37 -21.77
C HIS A 291 1.18 1.85 -21.92
N VAL A 292 0.03 1.19 -22.19
CA VAL A 292 -0.02 -0.27 -22.33
C VAL A 292 -0.11 -0.66 -23.80
N LEU A 293 0.83 -1.48 -24.25
CA LEU A 293 0.82 -2.00 -25.61
C LEU A 293 -0.29 -3.07 -25.78
N PRO A 294 -0.98 -3.09 -26.93
CA PRO A 294 -1.92 -4.16 -27.25
C PRO A 294 -1.27 -5.54 -27.14
N GLY A 295 -1.92 -6.47 -26.43
CA GLY A 295 -1.44 -7.85 -26.25
C GLY A 295 -0.46 -8.04 -25.09
N GLN A 296 -0.02 -6.97 -24.43
CA GLN A 296 0.86 -7.11 -23.26
C GLN A 296 0.09 -7.66 -22.06
N PRO A 297 0.58 -8.73 -21.39
CA PRO A 297 -0.06 -9.23 -20.18
C PRO A 297 0.15 -8.25 -19.02
N LEU A 298 -0.94 -7.92 -18.33
CA LEU A 298 -0.94 -7.08 -17.13
C LEU A 298 -1.53 -7.88 -15.95
N PRO A 299 -0.83 -8.88 -15.42
CA PRO A 299 -1.37 -9.77 -14.40
C PRO A 299 -1.82 -9.04 -13.13
N LEU A 300 -1.10 -8.01 -12.68
CA LEU A 300 -1.44 -7.27 -11.46
C LEU A 300 -2.71 -6.43 -11.68
N PHE A 301 -2.79 -5.74 -12.80
CA PHE A 301 -3.97 -4.96 -13.17
C PHE A 301 -5.18 -5.86 -13.43
N GLN A 302 -5.00 -6.99 -14.11
CA GLN A 302 -6.06 -7.99 -14.30
C GLN A 302 -6.57 -8.56 -12.98
N TRP A 303 -5.68 -8.85 -12.03
CA TRP A 303 -6.06 -9.25 -10.68
C TRP A 303 -6.89 -8.15 -10.02
N THR A 304 -6.45 -6.90 -10.10
CA THR A 304 -7.17 -5.74 -9.56
C THR A 304 -8.55 -5.59 -10.20
N LEU A 305 -8.68 -5.74 -11.53
CA LEU A 305 -9.98 -5.71 -12.21
C LEU A 305 -10.94 -6.80 -11.74
N LYS A 306 -10.43 -8.00 -11.43
CA LYS A 306 -11.26 -9.07 -10.83
C LYS A 306 -11.74 -8.71 -9.42
N LEU A 307 -10.89 -8.06 -8.62
CA LEU A 307 -11.28 -7.57 -7.30
C LEU A 307 -12.37 -6.50 -7.41
N LEU A 308 -12.15 -5.51 -8.28
CA LEU A 308 -13.09 -4.43 -8.59
C LEU A 308 -14.44 -4.99 -9.06
N SER A 309 -14.42 -5.96 -9.98
CA SER A 309 -15.63 -6.63 -10.47
C SER A 309 -16.35 -7.39 -9.35
N SER A 310 -15.62 -8.11 -8.50
CA SER A 310 -16.20 -8.83 -7.36
C SER A 310 -16.92 -7.88 -6.40
N ILE A 311 -16.30 -6.74 -6.07
CA ILE A 311 -16.91 -5.71 -5.21
C ILE A 311 -18.16 -5.13 -5.87
N SER A 312 -18.09 -4.80 -7.17
CA SER A 312 -19.21 -4.21 -7.92
C SER A 312 -20.41 -5.14 -8.03
N LEU A 313 -20.17 -6.45 -8.06
CA LEU A 313 -21.21 -7.49 -8.08
C LEU A 313 -21.73 -7.85 -6.68
N GLY A 314 -21.25 -7.19 -5.62
CA GLY A 314 -21.61 -7.52 -4.23
C GLY A 314 -21.02 -8.84 -3.74
N LEU A 315 -20.00 -9.38 -4.41
CA LEU A 315 -19.30 -10.61 -4.04
C LEU A 315 -18.23 -10.34 -2.99
N TRP A 316 -18.61 -9.71 -1.89
CA TRP A 316 -17.71 -9.20 -0.83
C TRP A 316 -16.82 -10.28 -0.23
N ARG A 317 -17.36 -11.49 -0.04
CA ARG A 317 -16.60 -12.63 0.47
C ARG A 317 -15.46 -13.02 -0.46
N ILE A 318 -15.72 -13.06 -1.76
CA ILE A 318 -14.72 -13.38 -2.80
C ILE A 318 -13.66 -12.28 -2.84
N ALA A 319 -14.07 -11.01 -2.76
CA ALA A 319 -13.17 -9.88 -2.70
C ALA A 319 -12.24 -9.92 -1.47
N LEU A 320 -12.77 -10.26 -0.29
CA LEU A 320 -11.99 -10.43 0.94
C LEU A 320 -11.00 -11.60 0.83
N ASP A 321 -11.42 -12.76 0.28
CA ASP A 321 -10.51 -13.88 0.05
C ASP A 321 -9.41 -13.55 -0.97
N GLN A 322 -9.75 -12.77 -2.00
CA GLN A 322 -8.79 -12.30 -2.99
C GLN A 322 -7.74 -11.39 -2.36
N LEU A 323 -8.14 -10.44 -1.49
CA LEU A 323 -7.20 -9.56 -0.78
C LEU A 323 -6.26 -10.32 0.17
N VAL A 324 -6.72 -11.41 0.78
CA VAL A 324 -5.84 -12.29 1.58
C VAL A 324 -4.86 -13.06 0.70
N ASP A 325 -5.21 -13.28 -0.58
CA ASP A 325 -4.43 -14.01 -1.58
C ASP A 325 -3.86 -15.34 -1.09
N LYS A 326 -4.72 -16.20 -0.50
CA LYS A 326 -4.32 -17.53 0.02
C LYS A 326 -3.63 -18.42 -1.01
N LYS A 327 -3.84 -18.14 -2.30
CA LYS A 327 -3.28 -18.90 -3.43
C LYS A 327 -1.96 -18.31 -3.96
N ALA A 328 -1.46 -17.22 -3.36
CA ALA A 328 -0.28 -16.49 -3.83
C ALA A 328 -0.34 -16.21 -5.34
N THR A 329 -1.48 -15.69 -5.80
CA THR A 329 -1.73 -15.42 -7.22
C THR A 329 -0.94 -14.23 -7.73
N VAL A 330 -0.59 -13.29 -6.85
CA VAL A 330 0.21 -12.11 -7.15
C VAL A 330 1.49 -12.11 -6.31
N PRO A 331 2.54 -11.39 -6.73
CA PRO A 331 3.77 -11.32 -5.95
C PRO A 331 3.52 -10.69 -4.58
N PHE A 332 4.17 -11.25 -3.57
CA PHE A 332 3.98 -10.88 -2.17
C PHE A 332 4.09 -9.37 -1.85
N PRO A 333 5.05 -8.61 -2.42
CA PRO A 333 5.13 -7.18 -2.14
C PRO A 333 3.89 -6.43 -2.65
N PHE A 334 3.36 -6.80 -3.82
CA PHE A 334 2.15 -6.20 -4.37
C PHE A 334 0.92 -6.58 -3.53
N ALA A 335 0.77 -7.85 -3.15
CA ALA A 335 -0.33 -8.28 -2.27
C ALA A 335 -0.35 -7.49 -0.95
N THR A 336 0.83 -7.19 -0.40
CA THR A 336 0.95 -6.40 0.83
C THR A 336 0.58 -4.94 0.61
N LEU A 337 1.04 -4.30 -0.47
CA LEU A 337 0.63 -2.94 -0.83
C LEU A 337 -0.87 -2.84 -1.10
N ALA A 338 -1.45 -3.82 -1.79
CA ALA A 338 -2.89 -3.88 -2.06
C ALA A 338 -3.69 -3.96 -0.75
N ARG A 339 -3.26 -4.81 0.19
CA ARG A 339 -3.85 -4.87 1.53
C ARG A 339 -3.69 -3.56 2.29
N CYS A 340 -2.52 -2.90 2.20
CA CYS A 340 -2.28 -1.61 2.85
C CYS A 340 -3.22 -0.51 2.33
N ILE A 341 -3.42 -0.42 1.01
CA ILE A 341 -4.38 0.51 0.39
C ILE A 341 -5.81 0.23 0.85
N MET A 342 -6.18 -1.05 0.88
CA MET A 342 -7.56 -1.48 1.15
C MET A 342 -7.90 -1.60 2.64
N ALA A 343 -6.91 -1.59 3.53
CA ALA A 343 -7.07 -1.70 4.97
C ALA A 343 -8.17 -0.79 5.54
N PRO A 344 -8.24 0.51 5.18
CA PRO A 344 -9.28 1.42 5.70
C PRO A 344 -10.70 1.07 5.24
N CYS A 345 -10.84 0.19 4.26
CA CYS A 345 -12.11 -0.24 3.69
C CYS A 345 -12.52 -1.64 4.16
N LEU A 346 -11.64 -2.39 4.83
CA LEU A 346 -11.92 -3.77 5.25
C LEU A 346 -13.14 -3.87 6.14
N SER A 347 -13.27 -2.94 7.08
CA SER A 347 -14.44 -2.79 7.93
C SER A 347 -15.75 -2.66 7.12
N CYS A 348 -15.77 -1.80 6.10
CA CYS A 348 -16.92 -1.65 5.20
C CYS A 348 -17.18 -2.93 4.40
N MET A 349 -16.14 -3.55 3.84
CA MET A 349 -16.26 -4.79 3.06
C MET A 349 -16.79 -5.96 3.91
N ARG A 350 -16.32 -6.10 5.16
CA ARG A 350 -16.77 -7.11 6.12
C ARG A 350 -18.23 -6.89 6.50
N TYR A 351 -18.63 -5.64 6.73
CA TYR A 351 -20.02 -5.28 6.99
C TYR A 351 -20.92 -5.68 5.80
N GLN A 352 -20.52 -5.31 4.59
CA GLN A 352 -21.26 -5.66 3.38
C GLN A 352 -21.35 -7.19 3.17
N ALA A 353 -20.27 -7.92 3.48
CA ALA A 353 -20.29 -9.39 3.48
C ALA A 353 -21.31 -9.96 4.49
N LEU A 354 -21.39 -9.40 5.70
CA LEU A 354 -22.40 -9.78 6.69
C LEU A 354 -23.82 -9.48 6.20
N GLN A 355 -24.04 -8.34 5.54
CA GLN A 355 -25.36 -7.99 5.00
C GLN A 355 -25.82 -9.01 3.95
N VAL A 356 -24.97 -9.33 2.97
CA VAL A 356 -25.27 -10.32 1.93
C VAL A 356 -25.49 -11.70 2.55
N TYR A 357 -24.70 -12.06 3.56
CA TYR A 357 -24.85 -13.31 4.26
C TYR A 357 -26.16 -13.38 5.06
N ASN A 358 -26.56 -12.31 5.75
CA ASN A 358 -27.81 -12.24 6.50
C ASN A 358 -29.04 -12.46 5.60
N VAL A 359 -29.04 -11.87 4.38
CA VAL A 359 -30.12 -12.03 3.40
C VAL A 359 -30.28 -13.48 2.93
N SER A 360 -29.25 -14.31 3.08
CA SER A 360 -29.27 -15.71 2.67
C SER A 360 -30.02 -16.62 3.65
N PHE A 361 -30.33 -16.16 4.86
CA PHE A 361 -31.08 -16.93 5.85
C PHE A 361 -32.59 -16.72 5.68
N TRP A 362 -33.32 -17.79 5.34
CA TRP A 362 -34.78 -17.77 5.16
C TRP A 362 -35.47 -18.51 6.32
N GLY A 363 -35.98 -17.76 7.29
CA GLY A 363 -37.08 -18.17 8.17
C GLY A 363 -36.73 -18.69 9.56
N LYS A 364 -35.47 -19.02 9.86
CA LYS A 364 -35.03 -19.44 11.21
C LYS A 364 -33.81 -18.62 11.63
N MET A 365 -33.84 -18.09 12.86
CA MET A 365 -32.64 -17.55 13.48
C MET A 365 -31.70 -18.71 13.78
N GLU A 366 -30.59 -18.77 13.07
CA GLU A 366 -29.50 -19.69 13.37
C GLU A 366 -28.34 -18.88 13.96
N GLY A 367 -27.81 -19.39 15.08
CA GLY A 367 -26.60 -18.85 15.68
C GLY A 367 -25.38 -19.35 14.91
N ILE A 368 -24.57 -18.42 14.43
CA ILE A 368 -23.35 -18.72 13.69
C ILE A 368 -22.16 -18.50 14.61
N PRO A 369 -21.42 -19.56 14.97
CA PRO A 369 -20.33 -19.45 15.92
C PRO A 369 -19.20 -18.58 15.35
N GLY A 370 -18.50 -17.87 16.24
CA GLY A 370 -17.38 -17.00 15.87
C GLY A 370 -16.29 -17.72 15.06
N SER A 371 -16.10 -19.01 15.30
CA SER A 371 -15.14 -19.86 14.56
C SER A 371 -15.50 -20.08 13.09
N GLN A 372 -16.79 -20.00 12.73
CA GLN A 372 -17.25 -20.02 11.34
C GLN A 372 -17.29 -18.62 10.74
N LEU A 373 -17.58 -17.61 11.57
CA LEU A 373 -17.64 -16.22 11.13
C LEU A 373 -16.26 -15.63 10.82
N ALA A 374 -15.23 -16.00 11.58
CA ALA A 374 -13.87 -15.48 11.39
C ALA A 374 -13.28 -15.81 10.00
N PRO A 375 -13.38 -17.05 9.49
CA PRO A 375 -13.04 -17.36 8.11
C PRO A 375 -13.86 -16.55 7.10
N LEU A 376 -15.17 -16.41 7.30
CA LEU A 376 -16.07 -15.66 6.40
C LEU A 376 -15.61 -14.20 6.25
N LEU A 377 -15.18 -13.57 7.34
CA LEU A 377 -14.76 -12.17 7.36
C LEU A 377 -13.25 -11.97 7.16
N CYS A 378 -12.50 -13.04 6.86
CA CYS A 378 -11.05 -13.00 6.75
C CYS A 378 -10.37 -12.38 7.98
N PHE A 379 -10.83 -12.72 9.19
CA PHE A 379 -10.08 -12.45 10.42
C PHE A 379 -9.02 -13.52 10.69
N SER A 380 -9.18 -14.71 10.10
CA SER A 380 -8.17 -15.76 10.16
C SER A 380 -7.04 -15.45 9.19
N GLU A 381 -5.83 -15.25 9.72
CA GLU A 381 -4.64 -15.22 8.89
C GLU A 381 -4.53 -16.52 8.07
N PRO A 382 -4.05 -16.44 6.82
CA PRO A 382 -3.59 -17.63 6.14
C PRO A 382 -2.51 -18.26 7.01
N LEU A 383 -2.77 -19.44 7.54
CA LEU A 383 -1.75 -20.27 8.18
C LEU A 383 -0.67 -20.48 7.13
N GLU A 384 0.40 -19.68 7.21
CA GLU A 384 1.52 -19.82 6.30
C GLU A 384 1.94 -21.29 6.29
N THR A 385 1.88 -21.81 5.07
CA THR A 385 2.06 -23.18 4.66
C THR A 385 3.32 -23.78 5.27
N LYS A 386 3.16 -24.82 6.08
CA LYS A 386 3.97 -26.05 6.31
C LYS A 386 5.52 -26.06 6.14
N SER A 387 6.22 -24.99 5.73
CA SER A 387 7.51 -25.11 5.04
C SER A 387 8.75 -24.89 5.90
N ALA A 388 8.65 -24.70 7.21
CA ALA A 388 9.84 -24.46 8.05
C ALA A 388 9.91 -25.29 9.33
N CYS A 389 8.92 -26.15 9.62
CA CYS A 389 8.90 -26.95 10.85
C CYS A 389 9.02 -28.45 10.55
N HIS A 390 9.89 -28.83 9.61
CA HIS A 390 10.06 -30.25 9.25
C HIS A 390 10.79 -31.09 10.31
N ASP A 391 11.43 -30.48 11.32
CA ASP A 391 12.27 -31.21 12.30
C ASP A 391 11.91 -31.02 13.79
N VAL A 392 10.84 -30.29 14.14
CA VAL A 392 10.41 -30.19 15.55
C VAL A 392 9.25 -31.16 15.80
N LYS A 393 9.58 -32.37 16.27
CA LYS A 393 8.60 -33.35 16.74
C LYS A 393 7.77 -32.79 17.91
N ASP A 394 6.46 -32.80 17.67
CA ASP A 394 5.37 -33.06 18.62
C ASP A 394 5.13 -32.09 19.79
N GLY A 395 4.04 -31.30 19.67
CA GLY A 395 3.34 -30.66 20.80
C GLY A 395 3.04 -29.17 20.61
N CYS A 396 4.06 -28.33 20.52
CA CYS A 396 3.93 -26.88 20.73
C CYS A 396 3.14 -26.13 19.62
N CYS A 397 3.12 -26.65 18.39
CA CYS A 397 2.48 -25.97 17.25
C CYS A 397 0.95 -25.97 17.29
N ASN A 398 0.33 -26.91 18.01
CA ASN A 398 -1.13 -27.04 18.05
C ASN A 398 -1.75 -25.99 18.98
N GLU A 399 -1.10 -25.66 20.09
CA GLU A 399 -1.57 -24.64 21.05
C GLU A 399 -1.55 -23.23 20.42
N ALA A 400 -0.48 -22.87 19.72
CA ALA A 400 -0.39 -21.59 19.03
C ALA A 400 -1.43 -21.44 17.89
N LYS A 401 -1.82 -22.55 17.25
CA LYS A 401 -2.90 -22.54 16.25
C LYS A 401 -4.26 -22.38 16.92
N ALA A 402 -4.52 -23.11 18.01
CA ALA A 402 -5.76 -22.98 18.77
C ALA A 402 -5.94 -21.54 19.29
N GLY A 403 -4.90 -20.94 19.86
CA GLY A 403 -4.93 -19.55 20.34
C GLY A 403 -5.29 -18.54 19.24
N ARG A 404 -4.75 -18.70 18.02
CA ARG A 404 -5.08 -17.83 16.88
C ARG A 404 -6.52 -17.98 16.40
N VAL A 405 -7.06 -19.20 16.39
CA VAL A 405 -8.46 -19.43 16.00
C VAL A 405 -9.41 -18.81 17.02
N VAL A 406 -9.12 -18.94 18.31
CA VAL A 406 -9.91 -18.31 19.38
C VAL A 406 -9.89 -16.79 19.24
N GLU A 407 -8.72 -16.19 19.02
CA GLU A 407 -8.60 -14.74 18.86
C GLU A 407 -9.31 -14.22 17.61
N ALA A 408 -9.16 -14.90 16.47
CA ALA A 408 -9.90 -14.54 15.25
C ALA A 408 -11.42 -14.64 15.43
N SER A 409 -11.89 -15.67 16.15
CA SER A 409 -13.30 -15.84 16.50
C SER A 409 -13.79 -14.69 17.36
N ARG A 410 -13.01 -14.30 18.38
CA ARG A 410 -13.30 -13.17 19.26
C ARG A 410 -13.40 -11.86 18.47
N MET A 411 -12.45 -11.58 17.58
CA MET A 411 -12.48 -10.40 16.71
C MET A 411 -13.73 -10.36 15.82
N ALA A 412 -14.09 -11.49 15.22
CA ALA A 412 -15.29 -11.58 14.38
C ALA A 412 -16.58 -11.32 15.17
N LEU A 413 -16.69 -11.85 16.39
CA LEU A 413 -17.82 -11.59 17.28
C LEU A 413 -17.86 -10.14 17.77
N CYS A 414 -16.71 -9.56 18.14
CA CYS A 414 -16.59 -8.15 18.50
C CYS A 414 -17.01 -7.24 17.34
N PHE A 415 -16.56 -7.54 16.12
CA PHE A 415 -16.95 -6.84 14.92
C PHE A 415 -18.47 -6.94 14.70
N ALA A 416 -19.04 -8.16 14.70
CA ALA A 416 -20.48 -8.37 14.54
C ALA A 416 -21.32 -7.57 15.56
N LYS A 417 -20.90 -7.59 16.83
CA LYS A 417 -21.52 -6.79 17.90
C LYS A 417 -21.40 -5.29 17.64
N SER A 418 -20.22 -4.82 17.21
CA SER A 418 -19.99 -3.42 16.87
C SER A 418 -20.88 -2.93 15.72
N VAL A 419 -21.28 -3.86 14.83
CA VAL A 419 -22.20 -3.57 13.74
C VAL A 419 -23.68 -3.72 14.07
N GLY A 420 -23.99 -3.96 15.35
CA GLY A 420 -25.35 -4.06 15.86
C GLY A 420 -25.99 -5.44 15.73
N LEU A 421 -25.23 -6.47 15.32
CA LEU A 421 -25.76 -7.83 15.30
C LEU A 421 -25.84 -8.40 16.73
N PRO A 422 -26.93 -9.08 17.09
CA PRO A 422 -27.05 -9.76 18.37
C PRO A 422 -26.05 -10.92 18.47
N VAL A 423 -25.31 -10.96 19.57
CA VAL A 423 -24.34 -12.01 19.88
C VAL A 423 -24.77 -12.71 21.17
N GLU A 424 -24.99 -14.02 21.11
CA GLU A 424 -25.33 -14.87 22.24
C GLU A 424 -24.28 -15.95 22.44
N GLN A 425 -23.74 -16.03 23.66
CA GLN A 425 -22.62 -16.91 24.02
C GLN A 425 -21.41 -16.63 23.10
N ASP A 426 -21.21 -17.47 22.08
CA ASP A 426 -20.13 -17.36 21.09
C ASP A 426 -20.65 -17.35 19.64
N SER A 427 -21.94 -17.03 19.46
CA SER A 427 -22.61 -17.07 18.17
C SER A 427 -23.29 -15.75 17.83
N VAL A 428 -23.22 -15.36 16.56
CA VAL A 428 -23.98 -14.23 16.02
C VAL A 428 -25.32 -14.74 15.54
N LEU A 429 -26.41 -14.14 16.00
CA LEU A 429 -27.74 -14.47 15.54
C LEU A 429 -28.05 -13.65 14.29
N PHE A 430 -28.23 -14.35 13.16
CA PHE A 430 -28.72 -13.73 11.94
C PHE A 430 -30.25 -13.77 11.97
N LYS A 431 -30.86 -12.57 11.94
CA LYS A 431 -32.29 -12.42 12.05
C LYS A 431 -32.87 -12.24 10.66
N THR A 432 -33.76 -13.15 10.26
CA THR A 432 -34.68 -12.86 9.18
C THR A 432 -35.46 -11.61 9.53
N ALA A 433 -35.53 -10.65 8.60
CA ALA A 433 -36.60 -9.66 8.64
C ALA A 433 -37.92 -10.44 8.68
N THR A 434 -38.56 -10.52 9.85
CA THR A 434 -39.91 -11.06 9.94
C THR A 434 -40.81 -10.05 9.23
N VAL A 435 -41.22 -10.36 8.00
CA VAL A 435 -42.20 -9.60 7.19
C VAL A 435 -43.59 -9.51 7.86
N LYS A 436 -43.72 -9.90 9.13
CA LYS A 436 -44.99 -9.80 9.88
C LYS A 436 -45.11 -8.45 10.57
N ALA A 437 -45.73 -7.52 9.83
CA ALA A 437 -46.69 -6.53 10.30
C ALA A 437 -46.28 -5.73 11.55
N LEU A 438 -45.31 -4.82 11.42
CA LEU A 438 -45.35 -3.60 12.21
C LEU A 438 -46.38 -2.65 11.55
N PRO A 439 -47.33 -2.07 12.32
CA PRO A 439 -48.31 -1.16 11.77
C PRO A 439 -47.58 0.04 11.16
N HIS A 440 -47.87 0.29 9.89
CA HIS A 440 -47.38 1.40 9.08
C HIS A 440 -47.07 2.67 9.89
N LYS A 441 -45.79 2.87 10.23
CA LYS A 441 -45.20 4.21 10.27
C LYS A 441 -44.36 4.33 9.01
N SER A 442 -45.01 4.86 7.98
CA SER A 442 -44.42 5.22 6.69
C SER A 442 -43.13 6.02 6.89
N GLY A 443 -41.97 5.44 6.53
CA GLY A 443 -40.75 6.23 6.34
C GLY A 443 -39.43 5.45 6.27
N GLY A 444 -39.27 4.32 6.97
CA GLY A 444 -38.02 3.55 7.00
C GLY A 444 -38.12 2.24 6.21
N ARG A 445 -37.05 1.82 5.52
CA ARG A 445 -36.98 0.48 4.93
C ARG A 445 -36.83 -0.53 6.07
N ASP A 446 -37.67 -1.56 6.11
CA ASP A 446 -37.70 -2.59 7.17
C ASP A 446 -36.37 -3.39 7.30
N ASP A 447 -35.45 -3.25 6.32
CA ASP A 447 -34.10 -3.83 6.37
C ASP A 447 -33.15 -3.11 7.35
N GLU A 448 -33.46 -1.88 7.78
CA GLU A 448 -32.66 -1.13 8.78
C GLU A 448 -32.72 -1.77 10.17
N PHE A 449 -33.68 -2.66 10.44
CA PHE A 449 -33.95 -3.16 11.78
C PHE A 449 -32.90 -4.15 12.31
N VAL A 450 -32.05 -4.74 11.45
CA VAL A 450 -31.02 -5.71 11.86
C VAL A 450 -29.67 -5.05 12.12
N PHE A 451 -29.35 -3.95 11.42
CA PHE A 451 -28.12 -3.20 11.60
C PHE A 451 -28.44 -1.84 12.19
N GLY A 452 -28.43 -1.75 13.53
CA GLY A 452 -28.93 -0.58 14.27
C GLY A 452 -28.17 0.74 14.06
N THR A 453 -27.18 0.80 13.17
CA THR A 453 -26.41 2.02 12.90
C THR A 453 -26.15 2.20 11.40
N PRO A 454 -26.52 3.35 10.79
CA PRO A 454 -26.17 3.64 9.40
C PRO A 454 -24.64 3.76 9.23
N LEU A 455 -24.13 3.23 8.11
CA LEU A 455 -22.71 3.11 7.74
C LEU A 455 -21.84 4.35 8.04
N TYR A 456 -22.38 5.56 7.85
CA TYR A 456 -21.62 6.80 8.05
C TYR A 456 -21.18 7.05 9.50
N ARG A 457 -21.88 6.48 10.50
CA ARG A 457 -21.45 6.56 11.92
C ARG A 457 -20.49 5.44 12.29
N MET A 458 -20.40 4.39 11.49
CA MET A 458 -19.61 3.20 11.79
C MET A 458 -18.15 3.33 11.36
N SER A 459 -17.86 4.14 10.34
CA SER A 459 -16.49 4.37 9.86
C SER A 459 -15.54 4.91 10.94
N GLN A 460 -16.04 5.49 12.03
CA GLN A 460 -15.24 5.90 13.18
C GLN A 460 -15.14 4.83 14.28
N ALA A 461 -16.14 3.96 14.44
CA ALA A 461 -16.19 2.97 15.51
C ALA A 461 -15.42 1.68 15.16
N ILE A 462 -15.39 1.29 13.88
CA ILE A 462 -14.88 -0.03 13.48
C ILE A 462 -13.36 -0.05 13.24
N ASN A 463 -12.72 1.08 12.92
CA ASN A 463 -11.28 1.11 12.58
C ASN A 463 -10.38 0.51 13.69
N THR A 464 -10.83 0.53 14.94
CA THR A 464 -10.08 0.00 16.10
C THR A 464 -10.04 -1.54 16.21
N VAL A 465 -10.84 -2.27 15.41
CA VAL A 465 -11.00 -3.74 15.54
C VAL A 465 -10.29 -4.51 14.42
N ASP A 466 -9.65 -3.82 13.48
CA ASP A 466 -9.00 -4.47 12.35
C ASP A 466 -7.66 -5.09 12.81
N GLY A 467 -7.72 -6.36 13.22
CA GLY A 467 -6.56 -7.21 13.57
C GLY A 467 -5.63 -7.54 12.39
N VAL A 468 -5.42 -6.59 11.48
CA VAL A 468 -4.37 -6.69 10.48
C VAL A 468 -3.08 -6.34 11.18
N LEU A 469 -2.29 -7.37 11.51
CA LEU A 469 -0.95 -7.15 12.05
C LEU A 469 -0.16 -6.28 11.07
N PRO A 470 0.50 -5.22 11.55
CA PRO A 470 1.33 -4.41 10.67
C PRO A 470 2.42 -5.28 10.04
N PRO A 471 2.75 -5.06 8.76
CA PRO A 471 3.81 -5.83 8.12
C PRO A 471 5.11 -5.66 8.93
N PRO A 472 5.85 -6.73 9.24
CA PRO A 472 7.13 -6.60 9.91
C PRO A 472 8.05 -5.70 9.10
N MET A 473 8.94 -4.97 9.77
CA MET A 473 9.77 -3.94 9.14
C MET A 473 10.69 -4.46 8.04
N SER A 474 11.11 -5.71 8.17
CA SER A 474 11.87 -6.39 7.14
C SER A 474 11.09 -6.52 5.82
N TRP A 475 9.76 -6.64 5.89
CA TRP A 475 8.90 -6.56 4.71
C TRP A 475 8.84 -5.15 4.16
N ILE A 476 8.79 -4.12 5.01
CA ILE A 476 8.81 -2.71 4.55
C ILE A 476 10.05 -2.45 3.70
N ARG A 477 11.24 -2.88 4.15
CA ARG A 477 12.46 -2.80 3.34
C ARG A 477 12.34 -3.59 2.04
N GLY A 478 11.85 -4.83 2.10
CA GLY A 478 11.64 -5.67 0.92
C GLY A 478 10.68 -5.05 -0.10
N ILE A 479 9.58 -4.44 0.34
CA ILE A 479 8.55 -3.81 -0.50
C ILE A 479 9.08 -2.53 -1.15
N ILE A 480 9.81 -1.72 -0.39
CA ILE A 480 10.39 -0.48 -0.91
C ILE A 480 11.47 -0.79 -1.95
N LEU A 481 12.26 -1.84 -1.73
CA LEU A 481 13.38 -2.21 -2.60
C LEU A 481 13.04 -3.20 -3.71
N SER A 482 11.86 -3.85 -3.69
CA SER A 482 11.56 -4.91 -4.66
C SER A 482 11.48 -4.36 -6.07
N ASP A 483 12.40 -4.78 -6.93
CA ASP A 483 12.26 -4.64 -8.37
C ASP A 483 11.41 -5.84 -8.85
N PHE A 484 10.14 -5.61 -9.24
CA PHE A 484 9.21 -6.70 -9.58
C PHE A 484 9.61 -7.46 -10.85
N SER A 485 10.48 -6.88 -11.67
CA SER A 485 10.97 -7.41 -12.95
C SER A 485 11.64 -8.78 -12.82
N SER A 486 12.31 -9.08 -11.70
CA SER A 486 13.03 -10.35 -11.53
C SER A 486 12.15 -11.52 -11.06
N SER A 487 10.93 -11.28 -10.60
CA SER A 487 10.10 -12.31 -9.93
C SER A 487 9.10 -13.02 -10.85
N LEU A 488 8.60 -12.34 -11.90
CA LEU A 488 7.54 -12.86 -12.76
C LEU A 488 8.04 -13.92 -13.76
N VAL A 489 9.32 -13.90 -14.13
CA VAL A 489 9.94 -14.89 -15.02
C VAL A 489 10.27 -16.21 -14.28
N GLY A 490 10.14 -16.25 -12.96
CA GLY A 490 10.64 -17.33 -12.11
C GLY A 490 9.63 -18.42 -11.69
N ARG A 491 8.46 -18.56 -12.33
CA ARG A 491 7.45 -19.55 -11.88
C ARG A 491 7.93 -21.00 -12.03
N GLU A 492 8.94 -21.27 -12.87
CA GLU A 492 9.56 -22.59 -13.00
C GLU A 492 10.80 -22.81 -12.09
N ARG A 493 11.34 -21.76 -11.44
CA ARG A 493 12.56 -21.89 -10.59
C ARG A 493 12.32 -21.77 -9.08
N LEU A 494 11.10 -21.45 -8.65
CA LEU A 494 10.77 -21.39 -7.22
C LEU A 494 10.49 -22.76 -6.57
N THR A 495 10.55 -23.86 -7.33
CA THR A 495 10.55 -25.23 -6.80
C THR A 495 11.96 -25.81 -6.54
N SER A 496 13.04 -25.12 -6.93
CA SER A 496 14.42 -25.64 -6.76
C SER A 496 15.18 -25.09 -5.55
N TRP A 497 14.55 -24.24 -4.73
CA TRP A 497 15.11 -23.80 -3.46
C TRP A 497 14.66 -24.76 -2.36
N GLY A 498 15.25 -25.96 -2.33
CA GLY A 498 15.06 -26.92 -1.24
C GLY A 498 14.77 -28.36 -1.64
N VAL A 499 15.53 -28.94 -2.57
CA VAL A 499 15.72 -30.41 -2.60
C VAL A 499 17.19 -30.71 -2.88
N ALA A 500 17.93 -31.08 -1.84
CA ALA A 500 19.21 -31.74 -2.00
C ALA A 500 18.92 -33.20 -2.41
N THR A 501 19.03 -33.52 -3.69
CA THR A 501 19.10 -34.92 -4.13
C THR A 501 20.55 -35.39 -4.07
N MET A 502 20.83 -36.26 -3.10
CA MET A 502 22.01 -37.16 -3.13
C MET A 502 21.79 -38.26 -4.19
N PRO A 503 22.87 -38.91 -4.68
CA PRO A 503 22.87 -39.68 -5.93
C PRO A 503 22.61 -41.19 -5.75
N SER A 504 21.89 -41.81 -6.68
CA SER A 504 21.98 -43.25 -7.00
C SER A 504 21.63 -43.44 -8.48
N LEU A 505 22.57 -43.79 -9.37
CA LEU A 505 23.11 -45.13 -9.70
C LEU A 505 22.09 -46.10 -10.32
N PHE A 506 22.51 -46.67 -11.48
CA PHE A 506 21.93 -47.71 -12.35
C PHE A 506 20.84 -47.29 -13.37
N THR A 507 20.79 -47.74 -14.62
CA THR A 507 21.73 -48.21 -15.68
C THR A 507 20.86 -48.44 -16.94
N THR A 508 21.43 -48.18 -18.13
CA THR A 508 21.20 -48.81 -19.45
C THR A 508 19.80 -49.13 -19.99
N GLU A 509 19.51 -48.56 -21.17
CA GLU A 509 19.19 -49.21 -22.48
C GLU A 509 18.77 -48.07 -23.42
N ARG A 510 19.54 -47.59 -24.41
CA ARG A 510 20.01 -48.17 -25.68
C ARG A 510 18.89 -48.80 -26.52
N GLU A 511 18.43 -48.05 -27.52
CA GLU A 511 18.22 -48.58 -28.88
C GLU A 511 18.40 -47.47 -29.93
N ASP A 512 19.17 -47.83 -30.95
CA ASP A 512 19.65 -47.05 -32.09
C ASP A 512 18.63 -47.03 -33.24
N LEU A 513 18.75 -46.04 -34.15
CA LEU A 513 18.55 -46.13 -35.63
C LEU A 513 18.60 -44.69 -36.19
N THR A 514 19.76 -44.18 -36.64
CA THR A 514 20.25 -44.11 -38.05
C THR A 514 19.22 -43.51 -39.02
N THR A 515 19.47 -42.45 -39.82
CA THR A 515 20.53 -42.29 -40.84
C THR A 515 20.58 -40.84 -41.37
N THR A 516 21.80 -40.32 -41.56
CA THR A 516 22.37 -39.60 -42.75
C THR A 516 21.40 -38.86 -43.70
N THR A 517 21.57 -37.57 -44.02
CA THR A 517 22.62 -37.04 -44.92
C THR A 517 22.75 -35.49 -44.87
N THR A 518 23.99 -35.01 -44.83
CA THR A 518 24.47 -33.70 -45.36
C THR A 518 24.94 -33.92 -46.81
N PRO A 519 25.02 -32.92 -47.74
CA PRO A 519 25.95 -31.79 -47.54
C PRO A 519 25.72 -30.44 -48.29
N THR A 520 26.56 -29.48 -47.86
CA THR A 520 27.24 -28.40 -48.60
C THR A 520 26.49 -27.15 -49.11
N ASN A 521 26.97 -26.01 -48.57
CA ASN A 521 27.51 -24.82 -49.25
C ASN A 521 26.86 -24.35 -50.56
N LEU A 522 26.38 -23.10 -50.57
CA LEU A 522 26.73 -22.11 -51.60
C LEU A 522 26.42 -20.68 -51.13
N GLN A 523 27.46 -19.84 -51.13
CA GLN A 523 27.39 -18.39 -51.12
C GLN A 523 26.99 -17.86 -52.51
N ALA A 524 26.53 -16.59 -52.51
CA ALA A 524 26.68 -15.56 -53.54
C ALA A 524 25.41 -15.14 -54.35
N ALA A 525 24.97 -13.91 -54.02
CA ALA A 525 24.74 -12.76 -54.89
C ALA A 525 23.89 -12.87 -56.18
N ALA A 526 22.79 -12.10 -56.24
CA ALA A 526 22.39 -11.20 -57.35
C ALA A 526 21.06 -10.50 -56.99
N GLN A 527 21.06 -9.21 -56.61
CA GLN A 527 20.61 -8.09 -57.45
C GLN A 527 19.95 -8.42 -58.80
N LYS A 528 18.63 -8.21 -58.91
CA LYS A 528 17.93 -7.25 -59.80
C LYS A 528 16.49 -7.70 -60.05
N GLY A 529 15.57 -6.75 -59.90
CA GLY A 529 14.13 -6.85 -60.11
C GLY A 529 13.47 -5.68 -59.41
#